data_AF-A0AAC9L801-F1
#
_entry.id   AF-A0AAC9L801-F1
#
_cell.length_a   1.000
_cell.length_b   1.000
_cell.length_c   1.000
_cell.angle_alpha   90.00
_cell.angle_beta   90.00
_cell.angle_gamma   90.00
#
_symmetry.space_group_name_H-M   'P 1'
#
loop_
_entity.id
_entity.type
_entity.pdbx_description
1 polymer ?
#
loop_
_entity_poly.entity_id
_entity_poly.type
_entity_poly.pdbx_seq_one_letter_code
_entity_poly.pdbx_strand_id
1 'polypeptide(L)'
;MNPPDPTLHTVNGHPQLRLRRELPHPPEKVWRAITDPAELAHWFPATVRTELRAGAEMHFVFEDGEFVDTDGEILEIDPPKVFVFRWGQEVLRWELVPAEHGCILYFSHTFTGPDGWGDRLAAARHAAGWVACLDLLVDLLDGRPPQTATTRVADDQWFDRSEQYTEAFGIAEGEVDETSDGFRLRIARDLVQSAEDVWAMLTSDDPADEDDATPDSARDEASESADEEPGRAGVQAGSTDVGATPPLQFTNGFVPAGPITSVEPGRTLEYRWEHDGAAAGLVRWEFHAHEFGCAIQIVQTVPATLAGTRAVALAAWQTHLEVLVRTLHGRPQCWPFERTEELRRRYEARLG
;
A
#
# COMPACT_ATOMS: atom_id res chain seq x y z
N MET A 1 -1.30 19.08 -20.32
CA MET A 1 -0.17 18.11 -20.26
C MET A 1 -0.31 17.38 -18.94
N ASN A 2 -0.24 16.04 -18.92
CA ASN A 2 -0.14 15.34 -17.65
C ASN A 2 1.10 15.85 -16.92
N PRO A 3 1.00 16.24 -15.64
CA PRO A 3 2.19 16.58 -14.88
C PRO A 3 3.11 15.34 -14.82
N PRO A 4 4.43 15.52 -14.74
CA PRO A 4 5.35 14.40 -14.60
C PRO A 4 4.99 13.58 -13.36
N ASP A 5 5.09 12.25 -13.48
CA ASP A 5 4.79 11.32 -12.41
C ASP A 5 5.69 11.59 -11.18
N PRO A 6 5.16 11.42 -9.96
CA PRO A 6 5.95 11.38 -8.74
C PRO A 6 7.14 10.43 -8.88
N THR A 7 8.25 10.79 -8.24
CA THR A 7 9.47 9.97 -8.19
C THR A 7 9.86 9.72 -6.75
N LEU A 8 10.37 8.51 -6.47
CA LEU A 8 10.86 8.13 -5.15
C LEU A 8 12.39 8.04 -5.17
N HIS A 9 13.03 8.73 -4.24
CA HIS A 9 14.47 8.76 -4.05
C HIS A 9 14.83 8.40 -2.61
N THR A 10 16.12 8.15 -2.36
CA THR A 10 16.67 8.05 -1.00
C THR A 10 17.63 9.20 -0.77
N VAL A 11 17.39 9.98 0.29
CA VAL A 11 18.22 11.13 0.69
C VAL A 11 18.61 10.95 2.14
N ASN A 12 19.92 10.89 2.43
CA ASN A 12 20.45 10.67 3.78
C ASN A 12 19.88 9.42 4.48
N GLY A 13 19.59 8.36 3.73
CA GLY A 13 18.99 7.13 4.26
C GLY A 13 17.47 7.16 4.39
N HIS A 14 16.84 8.30 4.11
CA HIS A 14 15.39 8.48 4.21
C HIS A 14 14.73 8.44 2.82
N PRO A 15 13.56 7.79 2.67
CA PRO A 15 12.75 7.92 1.47
C PRO A 15 12.35 9.39 1.24
N GLN A 16 12.34 9.82 -0.01
CA GLN A 16 11.87 11.14 -0.41
C GLN A 16 11.06 11.06 -1.70
N LEU A 17 9.80 11.47 -1.65
CA LEU A 17 9.00 11.72 -2.84
C LEU A 17 9.35 13.08 -3.42
N ARG A 18 9.40 13.16 -4.76
CA ARG A 18 9.55 14.41 -5.50
C ARG A 18 8.52 14.52 -6.60
N LEU A 19 7.80 15.64 -6.60
CA LEU A 19 6.76 16.00 -7.55
C LEU A 19 7.09 17.34 -8.21
N ARG A 20 6.68 17.50 -9.46
CA ARG A 20 6.84 18.74 -10.22
C ARG A 20 5.51 19.15 -10.83
N ARG A 21 5.20 20.44 -10.77
CA ARG A 21 4.04 21.06 -11.45
C ARG A 21 4.50 22.29 -12.22
N GLU A 22 4.12 22.38 -13.48
CA GLU A 22 4.19 23.62 -14.26
C GLU A 22 2.88 24.37 -14.04
N LEU A 23 2.97 25.60 -13.54
CA LEU A 23 1.81 26.38 -13.13
C LEU A 23 1.78 27.67 -13.98
N PRO A 24 0.72 27.92 -14.76
CA PRO A 24 0.58 29.12 -15.59
C PRO A 24 0.18 30.35 -14.76
N HIS A 25 0.80 30.50 -13.58
CA HIS A 25 0.49 31.51 -12.58
C HIS A 25 1.80 32.14 -12.06
N PRO A 26 1.79 33.43 -11.67
CA PRO A 26 2.99 34.08 -11.14
C PRO A 26 3.40 33.45 -9.79
N PRO A 27 4.72 33.36 -9.48
CA PRO A 27 5.22 32.79 -8.23
C PRO A 27 4.55 33.35 -6.98
N GLU A 28 4.20 34.64 -6.96
CA GLU A 28 3.59 35.31 -5.81
C GLU A 28 2.18 34.79 -5.52
N LYS A 29 1.42 34.44 -6.56
CA LYS A 29 0.09 33.85 -6.42
C LYS A 29 0.19 32.43 -5.88
N VAL A 30 1.11 31.63 -6.43
CA VAL A 30 1.35 30.25 -5.96
C VAL A 30 1.89 30.26 -4.54
N TRP A 31 2.80 31.17 -4.22
CA TRP A 31 3.35 31.36 -2.88
C TRP A 31 2.25 31.58 -1.85
N ARG A 32 1.30 32.48 -2.14
CA ARG A 32 0.16 32.70 -1.25
C ARG A 32 -0.65 31.41 -1.07
N ALA A 33 -0.93 30.68 -2.15
CA ALA A 33 -1.70 29.44 -2.10
C ALA A 33 -1.04 28.33 -1.24
N ILE A 34 0.30 28.33 -1.12
CA ILE A 34 1.05 27.33 -0.34
C ILE A 34 1.49 27.80 1.06
N THR A 35 1.27 29.07 1.42
CA THR A 35 1.70 29.64 2.71
C THR A 35 0.61 30.28 3.54
N ASP A 36 -0.48 30.74 2.92
CA ASP A 36 -1.63 31.34 3.60
C ASP A 36 -2.53 30.22 4.15
N PRO A 37 -2.74 30.10 5.47
CA PRO A 37 -3.62 29.09 6.06
C PRO A 37 -5.02 29.06 5.46
N ALA A 38 -5.56 30.23 5.05
CA ALA A 38 -6.88 30.31 4.44
C ALA A 38 -6.92 29.66 3.04
N GLU A 39 -5.81 29.71 2.31
CA GLU A 39 -5.70 29.09 0.98
C GLU A 39 -5.35 27.60 1.10
N LEU A 40 -4.49 27.22 2.06
CA LEU A 40 -4.12 25.82 2.35
C LEU A 40 -5.34 24.96 2.66
N ALA A 41 -6.32 25.49 3.39
CA ALA A 41 -7.56 24.80 3.75
C ALA A 41 -8.40 24.32 2.54
N HIS A 42 -8.09 24.76 1.32
CA HIS A 42 -8.80 24.35 0.10
C HIS A 42 -8.20 23.14 -0.62
N TRP A 43 -6.96 22.73 -0.30
CA TRP A 43 -6.26 21.70 -1.06
C TRP A 43 -5.28 20.86 -0.23
N PHE A 44 -4.75 21.40 0.87
CA PHE A 44 -3.86 20.69 1.77
C PHE A 44 -4.68 19.69 2.59
N PRO A 45 -4.16 18.49 2.87
CA PRO A 45 -4.88 17.42 3.57
C PRO A 45 -5.28 17.72 5.03
N ALA A 46 -4.84 18.84 5.60
CA ALA A 46 -5.15 19.24 6.97
C ALA A 46 -5.38 20.76 7.06
N THR A 47 -6.19 21.18 8.03
CA THR A 47 -6.30 22.60 8.38
C THR A 47 -5.03 23.02 9.12
N VAL A 48 -4.32 24.00 8.58
CA VAL A 48 -3.04 24.48 9.14
C VAL A 48 -3.26 25.74 9.98
N ARG A 49 -2.64 25.79 11.15
CA ARG A 49 -2.56 27.02 11.97
C ARG A 49 -1.09 27.35 12.24
N THR A 50 -0.64 28.53 11.84
CA THR A 50 0.73 28.98 12.07
C THR A 50 0.90 30.49 11.85
N GLU A 51 1.99 31.04 12.36
CA GLU A 51 2.52 32.35 11.96
C GLU A 51 3.57 32.15 10.87
N LEU A 52 3.54 32.96 9.80
CA LEU A 52 4.45 32.79 8.66
C LEU A 52 5.86 33.34 8.95
N ARG A 53 6.63 32.65 9.80
CA ARG A 53 8.04 32.94 10.14
C ARG A 53 8.82 31.66 10.43
N ALA A 54 10.12 31.65 10.15
CA ALA A 54 10.98 30.54 10.55
C ALA A 54 10.95 30.32 12.07
N GLY A 55 10.96 29.05 12.48
CA GLY A 55 10.82 28.62 13.87
C GLY A 55 9.43 28.86 14.47
N ALA A 56 8.40 29.14 13.66
CA ALA A 56 7.02 29.14 14.15
C ALA A 56 6.51 27.71 14.25
N GLU A 57 5.76 27.44 15.31
CA GLU A 57 4.99 26.21 15.46
C GLU A 57 3.89 26.15 14.40
N MET A 58 3.61 24.94 13.93
CA MET A 58 2.51 24.62 13.04
C MET A 58 1.62 23.58 13.72
N HIS A 59 0.30 23.77 13.65
CA HIS A 59 -0.66 22.76 14.06
C HIS A 59 -1.48 22.32 12.85
N PHE A 60 -1.51 21.00 12.62
CA PHE A 60 -2.24 20.35 11.56
C PHE A 60 -3.46 19.65 12.18
N VAL A 61 -4.65 20.13 11.81
CA VAL A 61 -5.91 19.60 12.31
C VAL A 61 -6.59 18.82 11.20
N PHE A 62 -6.88 17.54 11.45
CA PHE A 62 -7.60 16.70 10.51
C PHE A 62 -9.09 16.72 10.83
N GLU A 63 -9.89 17.08 9.84
CA GLU A 63 -11.34 17.06 9.98
C GLU A 63 -11.81 15.58 10.06
N ASP A 64 -12.92 15.33 10.75
CA ASP A 64 -13.53 14.01 10.95
C ASP A 64 -12.82 13.03 11.92
N GLY A 65 -11.64 13.38 12.46
CA GLY A 65 -10.97 12.63 13.52
C GLY A 65 -10.45 11.25 13.10
N GLU A 66 -10.39 10.98 11.79
CA GLU A 66 -9.79 9.76 11.22
C GLU A 66 -8.26 9.72 11.43
N PHE A 67 -7.63 10.89 11.53
CA PHE A 67 -6.21 11.03 11.82
C PHE A 67 -5.99 11.87 13.08
N VAL A 68 -4.86 11.62 13.74
CA VAL A 68 -4.48 12.37 14.95
C VAL A 68 -3.88 13.71 14.54
N ASP A 69 -4.37 14.79 15.16
CA ASP A 69 -3.78 16.12 15.01
C ASP A 69 -2.26 16.07 15.24
N THR A 70 -1.51 16.75 14.36
CA THR A 70 -0.05 16.70 14.37
C THR A 70 0.52 18.09 14.56
N ASP A 71 1.65 18.18 15.26
CA ASP A 71 2.43 19.41 15.38
C ASP A 71 3.57 19.44 14.36
N GLY A 72 4.10 20.64 14.15
CA GLY A 72 5.19 20.89 13.23
C GLY A 72 5.87 22.22 13.46
N GLU A 73 6.75 22.58 12.55
CA GLU A 73 7.52 23.82 12.65
C GLU A 73 7.97 24.27 11.26
N ILE A 74 7.92 25.58 11.02
CA ILE A 74 8.52 26.18 9.82
C ILE A 74 10.05 26.16 9.97
N LEU A 75 10.73 25.41 9.11
CA LEU A 75 12.19 25.25 9.12
C LEU A 75 12.90 26.32 8.30
N GLU A 76 12.32 26.68 7.16
CA GLU A 76 12.89 27.66 6.21
C GLU A 76 11.76 28.45 5.55
N ILE A 77 11.98 29.76 5.39
CA ILE A 77 11.10 30.63 4.62
C ILE A 77 11.90 31.70 3.87
N ASP A 78 11.84 31.67 2.54
CA ASP A 78 12.40 32.69 1.64
C ASP A 78 11.34 33.05 0.58
N PRO A 79 10.46 34.03 0.82
CA PRO A 79 9.39 34.38 -0.10
C PRO A 79 9.89 35.00 -1.42
N PRO A 80 9.30 34.68 -2.59
CA PRO A 80 8.30 33.65 -2.86
C PRO A 80 8.94 32.35 -3.39
N LYS A 81 10.10 31.95 -2.89
CA LYS A 81 10.95 30.90 -3.49
C LYS A 81 10.93 29.58 -2.74
N VAL A 82 11.10 29.59 -1.41
CA VAL A 82 11.31 28.37 -0.63
C VAL A 82 10.49 28.39 0.65
N PHE A 83 9.67 27.36 0.85
CA PHE A 83 8.95 27.11 2.10
C PHE A 83 9.23 25.68 2.55
N VAL A 84 9.82 25.52 3.73
CA VAL A 84 10.12 24.21 4.32
C VAL A 84 9.52 24.15 5.70
N PHE A 85 8.80 23.08 5.98
CA PHE A 85 8.27 22.82 7.31
C PHE A 85 8.27 21.35 7.66
N ARG A 86 8.27 21.10 8.96
CA ARG A 86 8.07 19.78 9.54
C ARG A 86 6.58 19.51 9.74
N TRP A 87 6.14 18.31 9.43
CA TRP A 87 4.81 17.79 9.77
C TRP A 87 5.00 16.49 10.54
N GLY A 88 4.79 16.54 11.86
CA GLY A 88 5.17 15.43 12.74
C GLY A 88 6.68 15.22 12.69
N GLN A 89 7.12 14.07 12.19
CA GLN A 89 8.52 13.79 11.91
C GLN A 89 8.88 14.03 10.43
N GLU A 90 7.92 14.21 9.54
CA GLU A 90 8.19 14.35 8.11
C GLU A 90 8.61 15.77 7.74
N VAL A 91 9.34 15.93 6.64
CA VAL A 91 9.76 17.24 6.14
C VAL A 91 9.19 17.49 4.75
N LEU A 92 8.41 18.55 4.63
CA LEU A 92 7.87 19.05 3.37
C LEU A 92 8.68 20.25 2.89
N ARG A 93 9.11 20.21 1.63
CA ARG A 93 9.84 21.29 0.96
C ARG A 93 9.12 21.70 -0.31
N TRP A 94 8.82 22.99 -0.41
CA TRP A 94 8.17 23.64 -1.54
C TRP A 94 9.13 24.65 -2.15
N GLU A 95 9.41 24.52 -3.44
CA GLU A 95 10.30 25.41 -4.17
C GLU A 95 9.62 25.95 -5.43
N LEU A 96 9.60 27.28 -5.58
CA LEU A 96 9.05 27.97 -6.73
C LEU A 96 10.18 28.56 -7.57
N VAL A 97 10.22 28.17 -8.85
CA VAL A 97 11.15 28.69 -9.84
C VAL A 97 10.37 29.46 -10.90
N PRO A 98 10.61 30.77 -11.09
CA PRO A 98 9.99 31.54 -12.16
C PRO A 98 10.26 30.92 -13.53
N ALA A 99 9.25 30.93 -14.40
CA ALA A 99 9.32 30.45 -15.78
C ALA A 99 8.69 31.48 -16.74
N GLU A 100 8.92 31.34 -18.04
CA GLU A 100 8.44 32.30 -19.04
C GLU A 100 6.91 32.55 -18.97
N HIS A 101 6.14 31.49 -18.69
CA HIS A 101 4.67 31.53 -18.66
C HIS A 101 4.08 31.25 -17.28
N GLY A 102 4.80 31.57 -16.19
CA GLY A 102 4.34 31.34 -14.81
C GLY A 102 5.47 30.88 -13.90
N CYS A 103 5.33 29.72 -13.26
CA CYS A 103 6.37 29.13 -12.44
C CYS A 103 6.36 27.59 -12.46
N ILE A 104 7.46 27.01 -12.00
CA ILE A 104 7.56 25.58 -11.71
C ILE A 104 7.54 25.42 -10.18
N LEU A 105 6.60 24.62 -9.69
CA LEU A 105 6.59 24.14 -8.32
C LEU A 105 7.32 22.79 -8.25
N TYR A 106 8.35 22.71 -7.42
CA TYR A 106 8.91 21.46 -6.95
C TYR A 106 8.43 21.21 -5.52
N PHE A 107 7.84 20.05 -5.32
CA PHE A 107 7.41 19.58 -4.00
C PHE A 107 8.22 18.35 -3.64
N SER A 108 8.76 18.33 -2.42
CA SER A 108 9.42 17.15 -1.87
C SER A 108 8.84 16.80 -0.51
N HIS A 109 8.55 15.52 -0.32
CA HIS A 109 8.16 14.95 0.96
C HIS A 109 9.23 13.95 1.40
N THR A 110 9.96 14.27 2.47
CA THR A 110 10.97 13.39 3.07
C THR A 110 10.40 12.72 4.30
N PHE A 111 10.36 11.38 4.27
CA PHE A 111 9.89 10.57 5.38
C PHE A 111 11.03 10.39 6.38
N THR A 112 10.89 10.94 7.59
CA THR A 112 11.92 10.81 8.63
C THR A 112 11.39 10.13 9.88
N GLY A 113 10.46 9.19 9.66
CA GLY A 113 10.00 8.29 10.68
C GLY A 113 11.14 7.44 11.26
N PRO A 114 10.93 6.84 12.44
CA PRO A 114 11.93 6.00 13.08
C PRO A 114 12.23 4.71 12.28
N ASP A 115 11.33 4.33 11.37
CA ASP A 115 11.44 3.14 10.54
C ASP A 115 11.48 3.50 9.05
N GLY A 116 12.68 3.54 8.47
CA GLY A 116 12.87 3.83 7.05
C GLY A 116 12.31 2.74 6.12
N TRP A 117 12.06 1.52 6.61
CA TRP A 117 11.44 0.46 5.83
C TRP A 117 9.93 0.71 5.67
N GLY A 118 9.21 0.93 6.77
CA GLY A 118 7.79 1.32 6.75
C GLY A 118 7.55 2.60 5.94
N ASP A 119 8.37 3.63 6.16
CA ASP A 119 8.33 4.89 5.40
C ASP A 119 8.44 4.66 3.89
N ARG A 120 9.32 3.74 3.46
CA ARG A 120 9.48 3.40 2.05
C ARG A 120 8.25 2.70 1.51
N LEU A 121 7.65 1.77 2.26
CA LEU A 121 6.47 1.04 1.84
C LEU A 121 5.27 1.99 1.65
N ALA A 122 5.11 2.95 2.56
CA ALA A 122 4.05 3.96 2.52
C ALA A 122 4.17 4.96 1.35
N ALA A 123 5.35 5.13 0.76
CA ALA A 123 5.60 6.21 -0.20
C ALA A 123 4.63 6.23 -1.40
N ALA A 124 4.15 5.07 -1.87
CA ALA A 124 3.21 5.00 -2.99
C ALA A 124 1.84 5.63 -2.68
N ARG A 125 1.25 5.33 -1.51
CA ARG A 125 -0.03 5.90 -1.09
C ARG A 125 0.06 7.41 -0.84
N HIS A 126 1.18 7.88 -0.28
CA HIS A 126 1.43 9.31 -0.08
C HIS A 126 1.62 10.01 -1.42
N ALA A 127 2.27 9.39 -2.41
CA ALA A 127 2.38 9.95 -3.75
C ALA A 127 1.00 10.13 -4.41
N ALA A 128 0.11 9.13 -4.28
CA ALA A 128 -1.26 9.22 -4.77
C ALA A 128 -2.05 10.36 -4.10
N GLY A 129 -1.96 10.48 -2.77
CA GLY A 129 -2.56 11.57 -2.01
C GLY A 129 -2.04 12.95 -2.42
N TRP A 130 -0.72 13.11 -2.51
CA TRP A 130 -0.10 14.37 -2.93
C TRP A 130 -0.46 14.77 -4.35
N VAL A 131 -0.58 13.82 -5.28
CA VAL A 131 -1.07 14.12 -6.63
C VAL A 131 -2.48 14.72 -6.57
N ALA A 132 -3.40 14.11 -5.80
CA ALA A 132 -4.75 14.63 -5.64
C ALA A 132 -4.77 16.03 -5.00
N CYS A 133 -4.01 16.24 -3.91
CA CYS A 133 -3.89 17.55 -3.26
C CYS A 133 -3.32 18.61 -4.21
N LEU A 134 -2.30 18.28 -5.00
CA LEU A 134 -1.71 19.21 -5.97
C LEU A 134 -2.65 19.49 -7.14
N ASP A 135 -3.51 18.56 -7.52
CA ASP A 135 -4.55 18.80 -8.54
C ASP A 135 -5.60 19.79 -7.99
N LEU A 136 -5.99 19.67 -6.72
CA LEU A 136 -6.85 20.67 -6.05
C LEU A 136 -6.18 22.05 -5.95
N LEU A 137 -4.86 22.11 -5.71
CA LEU A 137 -4.10 23.35 -5.76
C LEU A 137 -4.15 23.99 -7.15
N VAL A 138 -4.03 23.20 -8.22
CA VAL A 138 -4.15 23.70 -9.60
C VAL A 138 -5.57 24.24 -9.86
N ASP A 139 -6.61 23.52 -9.42
CA ASP A 139 -8.00 23.97 -9.51
C ASP A 139 -8.22 25.31 -8.80
N LEU A 140 -7.72 25.45 -7.56
CA LEU A 140 -7.75 26.69 -6.79
C LEU A 140 -7.05 27.83 -7.53
N LEU A 141 -5.84 27.60 -8.05
CA LEU A 141 -5.09 28.59 -8.80
C LEU A 141 -5.80 29.01 -10.08
N ASP A 142 -6.50 28.10 -10.75
CA ASP A 142 -7.29 28.41 -11.94
C ASP A 142 -8.62 29.13 -11.63
N GLY A 143 -8.96 29.30 -10.34
CA GLY A 143 -10.23 29.89 -9.90
C GLY A 143 -11.43 28.98 -10.15
N ARG A 144 -11.20 27.66 -10.25
CA ARG A 144 -12.27 26.65 -10.36
C ARG A 144 -12.87 26.42 -8.98
N PRO A 145 -14.21 26.26 -8.88
CA PRO A 145 -14.87 26.09 -7.59
C PRO A 145 -14.40 24.81 -6.88
N PRO A 146 -14.34 24.79 -5.53
CA PRO A 146 -13.98 23.59 -4.78
C PRO A 146 -14.94 22.44 -5.13
N GLN A 147 -14.41 21.33 -5.61
CA GLN A 147 -15.22 20.15 -5.93
C GLN A 147 -15.68 19.50 -4.62
N THR A 148 -16.87 19.87 -4.15
CA THR A 148 -17.43 19.44 -2.85
C THR A 148 -18.13 18.08 -2.89
N ALA A 149 -17.93 17.29 -3.94
CA ALA A 149 -18.65 16.03 -4.13
C ALA A 149 -17.81 15.04 -4.93
N THR A 150 -16.94 14.24 -4.30
CA THR A 150 -16.34 13.03 -4.92
C THR A 150 -15.58 12.15 -3.92
N THR A 151 -16.03 11.92 -2.67
CA THR A 151 -15.31 11.00 -1.75
C THR A 151 -15.04 9.63 -2.41
N ARG A 152 -16.05 9.02 -3.06
CA ARG A 152 -15.86 7.73 -3.77
C ARG A 152 -15.04 7.79 -5.06
N VAL A 153 -15.14 8.85 -5.87
CA VAL A 153 -14.37 8.95 -7.14
C VAL A 153 -12.92 9.36 -6.86
N ALA A 154 -12.69 10.15 -5.81
CA ALA A 154 -11.37 10.46 -5.28
C ALA A 154 -10.71 9.20 -4.70
N ASP A 155 -11.45 8.38 -3.94
CA ASP A 155 -10.98 7.09 -3.44
C ASP A 155 -10.62 6.13 -4.59
N ASP A 156 -11.48 6.05 -5.61
CA ASP A 156 -11.25 5.16 -6.74
C ASP A 156 -10.00 5.53 -7.54
N GLN A 157 -9.78 6.82 -7.79
CA GLN A 157 -8.57 7.31 -8.46
C GLN A 157 -7.33 7.22 -7.57
N TRP A 158 -7.47 7.41 -6.27
CA TRP A 158 -6.38 7.31 -5.31
C TRP A 158 -5.83 5.87 -5.27
N PHE A 159 -6.72 4.88 -5.19
CA PHE A 159 -6.33 3.47 -5.14
C PHE A 159 -5.55 3.07 -6.39
N ASP A 160 -6.10 3.38 -7.57
CA ASP A 160 -5.46 3.02 -8.84
C ASP A 160 -4.09 3.71 -9.00
N ARG A 161 -3.96 4.97 -8.57
CA ARG A 161 -2.67 5.68 -8.53
C ARG A 161 -1.68 5.06 -7.53
N SER A 162 -2.16 4.67 -6.35
CA SER A 162 -1.32 4.04 -5.32
C SER A 162 -0.74 2.71 -5.83
N GLU A 163 -1.55 1.89 -6.50
CA GLU A 163 -1.10 0.66 -7.14
C GLU A 163 -0.10 0.92 -8.27
N GLN A 164 -0.36 1.93 -9.11
CA GLN A 164 0.56 2.35 -10.16
C GLN A 164 1.92 2.79 -9.58
N TYR A 165 1.93 3.58 -8.51
CA TYR A 165 3.16 4.04 -7.87
C TYR A 165 3.88 2.93 -7.10
N THR A 166 3.15 1.97 -6.55
CA THR A 166 3.75 0.79 -5.91
C THR A 166 4.59 -0.02 -6.91
N GLU A 167 4.06 -0.24 -8.11
CA GLU A 167 4.79 -0.87 -9.21
C GLU A 167 5.94 0.03 -9.70
N ALA A 168 5.68 1.31 -9.97
CA ALA A 168 6.69 2.23 -10.51
C ALA A 168 7.88 2.47 -9.57
N PHE A 169 7.67 2.41 -8.26
CA PHE A 169 8.72 2.57 -7.26
C PHE A 169 9.42 1.26 -6.88
N GLY A 170 8.95 0.12 -7.40
CA GLY A 170 9.47 -1.21 -7.07
C GLY A 170 9.33 -1.54 -5.58
N ILE A 171 8.30 -1.03 -4.91
CA ILE A 171 8.11 -1.18 -3.45
C ILE A 171 7.60 -2.57 -3.09
N ALA A 172 6.79 -3.18 -3.97
CA ALA A 172 6.24 -4.51 -3.77
C ALA A 172 7.15 -5.65 -4.28
N GLU A 173 8.33 -5.31 -4.82
CA GLU A 173 9.26 -6.33 -5.28
C GLU A 173 9.85 -7.09 -4.10
N GLY A 174 9.74 -8.42 -4.13
CA GLY A 174 10.28 -9.26 -3.09
C GLY A 174 11.80 -9.36 -3.14
N GLU A 175 12.41 -9.54 -1.99
CA GLU A 175 13.84 -9.67 -1.80
C GLU A 175 14.24 -11.12 -1.52
N VAL A 176 15.50 -11.45 -1.81
CA VAL A 176 16.08 -12.76 -1.52
C VAL A 176 17.43 -12.56 -0.85
N ASP A 177 17.56 -13.10 0.36
CA ASP A 177 18.86 -13.24 1.01
C ASP A 177 19.31 -14.70 0.98
N GLU A 178 20.62 -14.90 0.78
CA GLU A 178 21.25 -16.19 1.04
C GLU A 178 21.43 -16.40 2.55
N THR A 179 21.23 -17.63 3.00
CA THR A 179 21.39 -18.07 4.39
C THR A 179 22.27 -19.31 4.42
N SER A 180 22.69 -19.75 5.62
CA SER A 180 23.49 -20.97 5.78
C SER A 180 22.83 -22.22 5.19
N ASP A 181 21.49 -22.26 5.18
CA ASP A 181 20.72 -23.47 4.87
C ASP A 181 19.87 -23.32 3.58
N GLY A 182 20.03 -22.22 2.86
CA GLY A 182 19.27 -21.91 1.66
C GLY A 182 19.01 -20.42 1.50
N PHE A 183 17.75 -20.02 1.38
CA PHE A 183 17.33 -18.67 1.06
C PHE A 183 16.23 -18.20 2.00
N ARG A 184 16.20 -16.89 2.24
CA ARG A 184 15.11 -16.18 2.88
C ARG A 184 14.48 -15.23 1.87
N LEU A 185 13.24 -15.50 1.51
CA LEU A 185 12.43 -14.61 0.69
C LEU A 185 11.71 -13.63 1.61
N ARG A 186 11.64 -12.36 1.22
CA ARG A 186 10.80 -11.36 1.88
C ARG A 186 9.97 -10.64 0.86
N ILE A 187 8.70 -10.43 1.17
CA ILE A 187 7.87 -9.50 0.42
C ILE A 187 7.00 -8.73 1.39
N ALA A 188 6.72 -7.48 1.06
CA ALA A 188 6.01 -6.61 1.95
C ALA A 188 5.00 -5.75 1.21
N ARG A 189 3.98 -5.32 1.94
CA ARG A 189 2.96 -4.42 1.43
C ARG A 189 2.50 -3.48 2.53
N ASP A 190 2.37 -2.22 2.15
CA ASP A 190 1.73 -1.20 2.96
C ASP A 190 0.21 -1.26 2.82
N LEU A 191 -0.51 -1.05 3.92
CA LEU A 191 -1.97 -1.01 3.99
C LEU A 191 -2.42 0.20 4.80
N VAL A 192 -3.53 0.80 4.38
CA VAL A 192 -4.17 1.90 5.14
C VAL A 192 -5.03 1.36 6.29
N GLN A 193 -5.42 0.09 6.23
CA GLN A 193 -6.16 -0.58 7.29
C GLN A 193 -5.25 -0.86 8.50
N SER A 194 -5.84 -0.90 9.70
CA SER A 194 -5.11 -1.26 10.90
C SER A 194 -4.70 -2.74 10.89
N ALA A 195 -3.65 -3.09 11.65
CA ALA A 195 -3.23 -4.49 11.79
C ALA A 195 -4.37 -5.38 12.34
N GLU A 196 -5.22 -4.82 13.21
CA GLU A 196 -6.38 -5.52 13.79
C GLU A 196 -7.45 -5.81 12.74
N ASP A 197 -7.80 -4.83 11.91
CA ASP A 197 -8.80 -5.01 10.85
C ASP A 197 -8.35 -6.03 9.81
N VAL A 198 -7.07 -5.95 9.40
CA VAL A 198 -6.52 -6.91 8.43
C VAL A 198 -6.45 -8.30 9.03
N TRP A 199 -6.04 -8.43 10.30
CA TRP A 199 -6.04 -9.71 10.99
C TRP A 199 -7.44 -10.31 11.09
N ALA A 200 -8.44 -9.50 11.48
CA ALA A 200 -9.83 -9.93 11.57
C ALA A 200 -10.36 -10.44 10.22
N MET A 201 -10.01 -9.75 9.12
CA MET A 201 -10.37 -10.17 7.77
C MET A 201 -9.66 -11.48 7.37
N LEU A 202 -8.36 -11.61 7.62
CA LEU A 202 -7.60 -12.82 7.28
C LEU A 202 -8.00 -14.06 8.10
N THR A 203 -8.68 -13.86 9.23
CA THR A 203 -9.14 -14.94 10.13
C THR A 203 -10.64 -15.16 10.09
N SER A 204 -11.39 -14.40 9.26
CA SER A 204 -12.82 -14.61 9.13
C SER A 204 -13.09 -15.89 8.33
N ASP A 205 -14.16 -16.59 8.73
CA ASP A 205 -14.66 -17.77 8.02
C ASP A 205 -15.41 -17.42 6.73
N ASP A 206 -15.41 -16.13 6.31
CA ASP A 206 -16.20 -15.70 5.17
C ASP A 206 -15.51 -16.14 3.87
N PRO A 207 -16.06 -17.12 3.14
CA PRO A 207 -15.49 -17.50 1.86
C PRO A 207 -15.69 -16.30 0.94
N ALA A 208 -14.59 -15.71 0.48
CA ALA A 208 -14.65 -14.83 -0.68
C ALA A 208 -15.22 -15.65 -1.86
N ASP A 209 -16.53 -15.52 -2.09
CA ASP A 209 -17.30 -15.90 -3.27
C ASP A 209 -16.81 -17.16 -4.02
N GLU A 210 -17.14 -18.35 -3.50
CA GLU A 210 -17.11 -19.59 -4.30
C GLU A 210 -18.39 -19.82 -5.12
N ASP A 211 -19.38 -18.91 -5.11
CA ASP A 211 -20.68 -19.11 -5.76
C ASP A 211 -21.03 -17.96 -6.75
N ASP A 212 -20.24 -17.80 -7.81
CA ASP A 212 -20.75 -17.17 -9.05
C ASP A 212 -20.19 -17.84 -10.31
N ALA A 213 -20.47 -19.15 -10.42
CA ALA A 213 -20.30 -19.88 -11.67
C ALA A 213 -21.43 -20.91 -11.85
N THR A 214 -22.65 -20.42 -12.03
CA THR A 214 -23.66 -21.20 -12.78
C THR A 214 -24.37 -20.31 -13.79
N PRO A 215 -24.23 -20.55 -15.10
CA PRO A 215 -25.07 -19.91 -16.08
C PRO A 215 -26.47 -20.54 -16.04
N ASP A 216 -27.48 -19.67 -15.99
CA ASP A 216 -28.89 -20.00 -16.11
C ASP A 216 -29.21 -20.65 -17.46
N SER A 217 -29.83 -21.84 -17.43
CA SER A 217 -30.91 -22.15 -18.37
C SER A 217 -31.85 -23.24 -17.83
N ALA A 218 -33.01 -22.80 -17.36
CA ALA A 218 -34.37 -23.37 -17.45
C ALA A 218 -34.63 -24.87 -17.74
N ARG A 219 -35.42 -25.46 -16.81
CA ARG A 219 -36.60 -26.38 -16.93
C ARG A 219 -36.44 -27.76 -17.61
N ASP A 220 -36.67 -28.84 -16.85
CA ASP A 220 -37.97 -29.54 -16.80
C ASP A 220 -38.00 -30.67 -15.74
N GLU A 221 -39.22 -31.07 -15.38
CA GLU A 221 -39.67 -31.91 -14.27
C GLU A 221 -39.14 -33.37 -14.23
N ALA A 222 -38.90 -33.92 -13.03
CA ALA A 222 -39.47 -35.19 -12.54
C ALA A 222 -38.92 -35.58 -11.15
N SER A 223 -39.83 -36.10 -10.31
CA SER A 223 -39.59 -36.73 -9.01
C SER A 223 -38.83 -38.07 -9.11
N GLU A 224 -37.94 -38.36 -8.14
CA GLU A 224 -37.99 -39.54 -7.25
C GLU A 224 -36.70 -39.71 -6.42
N SER A 225 -36.91 -39.94 -5.12
CA SER A 225 -36.12 -40.71 -4.14
C SER A 225 -34.60 -40.52 -3.95
N ALA A 226 -34.26 -40.21 -2.69
CA ALA A 226 -32.98 -40.45 -2.01
C ALA A 226 -32.56 -41.95 -2.11
N ASP A 227 -31.30 -42.37 -1.99
CA ASP A 227 -30.26 -41.96 -1.05
C ASP A 227 -28.87 -42.48 -1.48
N GLU A 228 -27.84 -41.81 -0.94
CA GLU A 228 -26.44 -42.23 -0.71
C GLU A 228 -25.44 -42.34 -1.89
N GLU A 229 -24.70 -41.25 -2.12
CA GLU A 229 -23.31 -41.28 -2.62
C GLU A 229 -22.34 -40.63 -1.61
N PRO A 230 -21.05 -41.02 -1.60
CA PRO A 230 -20.16 -40.88 -0.45
C PRO A 230 -19.56 -39.48 -0.31
N GLY A 231 -19.34 -39.12 0.96
CA GLY A 231 -18.85 -37.85 1.49
C GLY A 231 -17.92 -37.03 0.59
N ARG A 232 -18.40 -35.85 0.20
CA ARG A 232 -17.54 -34.68 -0.03
C ARG A 232 -16.75 -34.44 1.24
N ALA A 233 -15.43 -34.62 1.19
CA ALA A 233 -14.54 -34.10 2.22
C ALA A 233 -14.75 -32.59 2.26
N GLY A 234 -15.41 -32.10 3.31
CA GLY A 234 -15.56 -30.67 3.53
C GLY A 234 -14.17 -30.03 3.63
N VAL A 235 -13.94 -28.95 2.88
CA VAL A 235 -12.78 -28.09 3.09
C VAL A 235 -12.89 -27.61 4.53
N GLN A 236 -11.99 -28.09 5.38
CA GLN A 236 -12.01 -27.77 6.80
C GLN A 236 -11.62 -26.29 6.94
N ALA A 237 -12.54 -25.47 7.47
CA ALA A 237 -12.28 -24.06 7.77
C ALA A 237 -10.98 -23.97 8.61
N GLY A 238 -10.05 -23.12 8.18
CA GLY A 238 -8.75 -23.01 8.84
C GLY A 238 -8.89 -22.45 10.26
N SER A 239 -8.03 -22.89 11.17
CA SER A 239 -7.95 -22.38 12.54
C SER A 239 -6.65 -21.59 12.71
N THR A 240 -6.61 -20.68 13.68
CA THR A 240 -5.37 -20.01 14.11
C THR A 240 -4.63 -20.78 15.21
N ASP A 241 -5.11 -21.96 15.60
CA ASP A 241 -4.50 -22.81 16.62
C ASP A 241 -3.18 -23.43 16.13
N VAL A 242 -2.17 -23.47 17.02
CA VAL A 242 -0.92 -24.16 16.74
C VAL A 242 -1.18 -25.65 16.48
N GLY A 243 -0.66 -26.14 15.36
CA GLY A 243 -0.87 -27.50 14.86
C GLY A 243 -2.03 -27.64 13.86
N ALA A 244 -2.90 -26.64 13.73
CA ALA A 244 -3.98 -26.63 12.74
C ALA A 244 -3.49 -26.17 11.35
N THR A 245 -4.32 -26.39 10.34
CA THR A 245 -4.14 -25.78 9.00
C THR A 245 -4.46 -24.29 9.09
N PRO A 246 -3.60 -23.41 8.56
CA PRO A 246 -3.86 -21.97 8.56
C PRO A 246 -5.11 -21.60 7.75
N PRO A 247 -5.80 -20.49 8.09
CA PRO A 247 -6.90 -19.97 7.27
C PRO A 247 -6.47 -19.72 5.83
N LEU A 248 -7.38 -19.95 4.88
CA LEU A 248 -7.08 -19.90 3.46
C LEU A 248 -6.48 -18.56 3.03
N GLN A 249 -6.93 -17.47 3.66
CA GLN A 249 -6.50 -16.11 3.38
C GLN A 249 -5.01 -15.86 3.72
N PHE A 250 -4.39 -16.72 4.56
CA PHE A 250 -2.94 -16.71 4.83
C PHE A 250 -2.12 -17.56 3.83
N THR A 251 -2.76 -18.26 2.89
CA THR A 251 -2.16 -19.29 2.04
C THR A 251 -2.41 -19.05 0.56
N ASN A 252 -1.58 -19.63 -0.32
CA ASN A 252 -1.83 -19.64 -1.76
C ASN A 252 -1.60 -21.03 -2.36
N GLY A 253 -2.09 -21.24 -3.59
CA GLY A 253 -2.00 -22.54 -4.27
C GLY A 253 -0.60 -22.93 -4.77
N PHE A 254 0.41 -22.05 -4.70
CA PHE A 254 1.77 -22.31 -5.20
C PHE A 254 2.76 -22.70 -4.09
N VAL A 255 2.44 -22.37 -2.84
CA VAL A 255 3.23 -22.69 -1.65
C VAL A 255 2.30 -23.46 -0.68
N PRO A 256 2.17 -24.79 -0.85
CA PRO A 256 1.26 -25.59 -0.04
C PRO A 256 1.52 -25.42 1.45
N ALA A 257 0.47 -25.10 2.21
CA ALA A 257 0.56 -24.88 3.64
C ALA A 257 0.47 -26.21 4.42
N GLY A 258 1.41 -26.39 5.33
CA GLY A 258 1.36 -27.35 6.43
C GLY A 258 0.88 -26.69 7.73
N PRO A 259 1.06 -27.35 8.89
CA PRO A 259 0.49 -26.89 10.15
C PRO A 259 1.14 -25.60 10.69
N ILE A 260 0.33 -24.79 11.38
CA ILE A 260 0.77 -23.61 12.15
C ILE A 260 1.78 -24.02 13.22
N THR A 261 2.88 -23.27 13.30
CA THR A 261 3.94 -23.46 14.30
C THR A 261 3.91 -22.42 15.41
N SER A 262 3.41 -21.21 15.12
CA SER A 262 3.31 -20.13 16.11
C SER A 262 2.25 -19.11 15.68
N VAL A 263 1.57 -18.52 16.66
CA VAL A 263 0.60 -17.44 16.43
C VAL A 263 0.70 -16.39 17.54
N GLU A 264 0.67 -15.13 17.16
CA GLU A 264 0.45 -13.99 18.04
C GLU A 264 -0.61 -13.10 17.37
N PRO A 265 -1.88 -13.11 17.84
CA PRO A 265 -2.96 -12.39 17.19
C PRO A 265 -2.66 -10.92 16.91
N GLY A 266 -2.97 -10.47 15.69
CA GLY A 266 -2.72 -9.11 15.20
C GLY A 266 -1.25 -8.77 14.96
N ARG A 267 -0.33 -9.74 15.13
CA ARG A 267 1.12 -9.48 15.06
C ARG A 267 1.85 -10.49 14.19
N THR A 268 1.67 -11.78 14.41
CA THR A 268 2.40 -12.82 13.66
C THR A 268 1.59 -14.10 13.49
N LEU A 269 1.73 -14.74 12.33
CA LEU A 269 1.26 -16.10 12.08
C LEU A 269 2.33 -16.85 11.30
N GLU A 270 2.81 -17.97 11.84
CA GLU A 270 3.85 -18.79 11.23
C GLU A 270 3.39 -20.23 11.06
N TYR A 271 3.68 -20.81 9.90
CA TYR A 271 3.36 -22.19 9.58
C TYR A 271 4.44 -22.82 8.70
N ARG A 272 4.47 -24.16 8.66
CA ARG A 272 5.33 -24.89 7.73
C ARG A 272 4.76 -24.83 6.32
N TRP A 273 5.59 -24.72 5.29
CA TRP A 273 5.14 -25.00 3.94
C TRP A 273 5.74 -26.31 3.43
N GLU A 274 5.05 -26.93 2.49
CA GLU A 274 5.36 -28.26 1.98
C GLU A 274 5.74 -28.23 0.50
N HIS A 275 6.64 -29.14 0.12
CA HIS A 275 7.01 -29.42 -1.26
C HIS A 275 7.01 -30.93 -1.46
N ASP A 276 6.31 -31.42 -2.49
CA ASP A 276 6.12 -32.85 -2.75
C ASP A 276 5.65 -33.66 -1.53
N GLY A 277 4.77 -33.07 -0.72
CA GLY A 277 4.20 -33.70 0.48
C GLY A 277 5.15 -33.79 1.69
N ALA A 278 6.28 -33.10 1.65
CA ALA A 278 7.23 -33.01 2.76
C ALA A 278 7.44 -31.56 3.20
N ALA A 279 7.67 -31.34 4.50
CA ALA A 279 7.98 -30.02 5.04
C ALA A 279 9.27 -29.47 4.41
N ALA A 280 9.17 -28.30 3.77
CA ALA A 280 10.26 -27.65 3.06
C ALA A 280 10.85 -26.47 3.85
N GLY A 281 10.02 -25.71 4.57
CA GLY A 281 10.49 -24.57 5.37
C GLY A 281 9.35 -23.90 6.12
N LEU A 282 9.53 -22.63 6.47
CA LEU A 282 8.52 -21.84 7.17
C LEU A 282 8.00 -20.70 6.30
N VAL A 283 6.73 -20.35 6.46
CA VAL A 283 6.13 -19.08 6.01
C VAL A 283 5.70 -18.34 7.26
N ARG A 284 6.12 -17.08 7.37
CA ARG A 284 5.82 -16.20 8.50
C ARG A 284 5.20 -14.92 7.98
N TRP A 285 3.99 -14.65 8.43
CA TRP A 285 3.32 -13.37 8.28
C TRP A 285 3.62 -12.50 9.49
N GLU A 286 4.01 -11.27 9.26
CA GLU A 286 4.27 -10.26 10.28
C GLU A 286 3.47 -9.00 9.96
N PHE A 287 2.87 -8.43 11.01
CA PHE A 287 2.05 -7.22 10.94
C PHE A 287 2.73 -6.13 11.75
N HIS A 288 3.09 -5.05 11.07
CA HIS A 288 3.82 -3.93 11.63
C HIS A 288 2.91 -2.70 11.61
N ALA A 289 2.22 -2.46 12.71
CA ALA A 289 1.34 -1.30 12.86
C ALA A 289 2.15 0.00 12.88
N HIS A 290 1.65 1.02 12.21
CA HIS A 290 2.20 2.37 12.20
C HIS A 290 1.07 3.41 12.26
N GLU A 291 1.42 4.69 12.37
CA GLU A 291 0.46 5.78 12.60
C GLU A 291 -0.70 5.81 11.59
N PHE A 292 -0.43 5.47 10.33
CA PHE A 292 -1.41 5.55 9.23
C PHE A 292 -1.89 4.19 8.69
N GLY A 293 -1.78 3.10 9.46
CA GLY A 293 -2.17 1.76 9.01
C GLY A 293 -1.21 0.63 9.43
N CYS A 294 -0.93 -0.29 8.51
CA CYS A 294 -0.13 -1.48 8.78
C CYS A 294 0.71 -1.89 7.57
N ALA A 295 1.98 -2.23 7.81
CA ALA A 295 2.78 -2.97 6.85
C ALA A 295 2.71 -4.47 7.13
N ILE A 296 2.40 -5.27 6.12
CA ILE A 296 2.54 -6.73 6.16
C ILE A 296 3.88 -7.11 5.58
N GLN A 297 4.58 -8.04 6.24
CA GLN A 297 5.73 -8.73 5.68
C GLN A 297 5.51 -10.23 5.69
N ILE A 298 5.70 -10.88 4.54
CA ILE A 298 5.75 -12.33 4.41
C ILE A 298 7.21 -12.72 4.27
N VAL A 299 7.67 -13.59 5.16
CA VAL A 299 9.00 -14.17 5.15
C VAL A 299 8.90 -15.67 4.86
N GLN A 300 9.57 -16.14 3.80
CA GLN A 300 9.62 -17.57 3.47
C GLN A 300 11.03 -18.15 3.51
N THR A 301 11.11 -19.21 4.31
CA THR A 301 12.03 -20.35 4.31
C THR A 301 12.26 -21.11 3.01
N VAL A 302 13.38 -21.05 2.28
CA VAL A 302 13.58 -21.97 1.13
C VAL A 302 14.91 -22.72 1.22
N PRO A 303 14.94 -24.07 1.35
CA PRO A 303 16.17 -24.84 1.35
C PRO A 303 17.00 -24.65 0.08
N ALA A 304 18.32 -24.79 0.18
CA ALA A 304 19.23 -24.69 -0.97
C ALA A 304 18.86 -25.65 -2.12
N THR A 305 18.35 -26.84 -1.80
CA THR A 305 17.91 -27.84 -2.78
C THR A 305 16.70 -27.41 -3.59
N LEU A 306 15.93 -26.42 -3.11
CA LEU A 306 14.74 -25.89 -3.75
C LEU A 306 14.96 -24.47 -4.30
N ALA A 307 16.21 -24.11 -4.65
CA ALA A 307 16.54 -22.81 -5.23
C ALA A 307 15.69 -22.43 -6.45
N GLY A 308 15.25 -23.42 -7.24
CA GLY A 308 14.41 -23.23 -8.43
C GLY A 308 12.97 -22.77 -8.13
N THR A 309 12.47 -22.92 -6.91
CA THR A 309 11.10 -22.52 -6.56
C THR A 309 10.98 -21.05 -6.15
N ARG A 310 12.11 -20.35 -5.93
CA ARG A 310 12.15 -18.98 -5.40
C ARG A 310 11.34 -18.00 -6.23
N ALA A 311 11.48 -18.03 -7.56
CA ALA A 311 10.77 -17.10 -8.43
C ALA A 311 9.26 -17.33 -8.44
N VAL A 312 8.82 -18.60 -8.39
CA VAL A 312 7.40 -18.97 -8.26
C VAL A 312 6.85 -18.48 -6.93
N ALA A 313 7.56 -18.73 -5.83
CA ALA A 313 7.15 -18.31 -4.49
C ALA A 313 7.01 -16.79 -4.37
N LEU A 314 8.01 -16.02 -4.85
CA LEU A 314 7.94 -14.56 -4.86
C LEU A 314 6.76 -14.03 -5.69
N ALA A 315 6.55 -14.59 -6.89
CA ALA A 315 5.43 -14.19 -7.75
C ALA A 315 4.07 -14.49 -7.11
N ALA A 316 3.94 -15.65 -6.47
CA ALA A 316 2.72 -16.04 -5.79
C ALA A 316 2.43 -15.12 -4.59
N TRP A 317 3.42 -14.86 -3.73
CA TRP A 317 3.19 -13.97 -2.59
C TRP A 317 2.94 -12.52 -2.99
N GLN A 318 3.60 -12.03 -4.05
CA GLN A 318 3.30 -10.70 -4.57
C GLN A 318 1.86 -10.63 -5.09
N THR A 319 1.46 -11.62 -5.89
CA THR A 319 0.08 -11.71 -6.40
C THR A 319 -0.92 -11.77 -5.25
N HIS A 320 -0.62 -12.55 -4.21
CA HIS A 320 -1.48 -12.68 -3.03
C HIS A 320 -1.69 -11.32 -2.36
N LEU A 321 -0.61 -10.57 -2.12
CA LEU A 321 -0.69 -9.25 -1.51
C LEU A 321 -1.42 -8.24 -2.41
N GLU A 322 -1.26 -8.32 -3.74
CA GLU A 322 -2.02 -7.51 -4.71
C GLU A 322 -3.54 -7.82 -4.65
N VAL A 323 -3.92 -9.10 -4.54
CA VAL A 323 -5.33 -9.51 -4.35
C VAL A 323 -5.86 -9.05 -2.99
N LEU A 324 -5.08 -9.25 -1.92
CA LEU A 324 -5.44 -8.87 -0.56
C LEU A 324 -5.75 -7.38 -0.46
N VAL A 325 -4.86 -6.52 -0.97
CA VAL A 325 -5.04 -5.07 -1.00
C VAL A 325 -6.34 -4.69 -1.71
N ARG A 326 -6.61 -5.29 -2.88
CA ARG A 326 -7.84 -5.02 -3.63
C ARG A 326 -9.10 -5.43 -2.85
N THR A 327 -9.09 -6.60 -2.21
CA THR A 327 -10.19 -7.07 -1.37
C THR A 327 -10.44 -6.12 -0.19
N LEU A 328 -9.40 -5.66 0.50
CA LEU A 328 -9.50 -4.68 1.60
C LEU A 328 -10.06 -3.33 1.16
N HIS A 329 -9.94 -3.00 -0.13
CA HIS A 329 -10.54 -1.81 -0.75
C HIS A 329 -11.90 -2.08 -1.42
N GLY A 330 -12.54 -3.21 -1.11
CA GLY A 330 -13.88 -3.56 -1.64
C GLY A 330 -13.88 -3.90 -3.13
N ARG A 331 -12.74 -4.34 -3.67
CA ARG A 331 -12.54 -4.72 -5.07
C ARG A 331 -12.04 -6.16 -5.19
N PRO A 332 -12.75 -7.15 -4.61
CA PRO A 332 -12.30 -8.54 -4.68
C PRO A 332 -12.12 -8.98 -6.14
N GLN A 333 -11.13 -9.83 -6.36
CA GLN A 333 -10.86 -10.42 -7.67
C GLN A 333 -10.46 -11.88 -7.51
N CYS A 334 -10.73 -12.68 -8.53
CA CYS A 334 -10.16 -14.01 -8.63
C CYS A 334 -8.64 -13.93 -8.83
N TRP A 335 -7.96 -15.05 -8.59
CA TRP A 335 -6.50 -15.13 -8.73
C TRP A 335 -6.05 -14.74 -10.16
N PRO A 336 -5.24 -13.69 -10.34
CA PRO A 336 -4.86 -13.21 -11.66
C PRO A 336 -3.67 -14.02 -12.22
N PHE A 337 -3.93 -15.20 -12.78
CA PHE A 337 -2.89 -16.13 -13.24
C PHE A 337 -1.90 -15.52 -14.26
N GLU A 338 -2.37 -14.69 -15.18
CA GLU A 338 -1.49 -14.02 -16.15
C GLU A 338 -0.49 -13.08 -15.47
N ARG A 339 -0.94 -12.34 -14.45
CA ARG A 339 -0.09 -11.47 -13.63
C ARG A 339 0.93 -12.27 -12.83
N THR A 340 0.53 -13.40 -12.23
CA THR A 340 1.46 -14.28 -11.51
C THR A 340 2.55 -14.82 -12.44
N GLU A 341 2.18 -15.21 -13.65
CA GLU A 341 3.15 -15.71 -14.65
C GLU A 341 4.09 -14.61 -15.15
N GLU A 342 3.60 -13.38 -15.34
CA GLU A 342 4.42 -12.21 -15.66
C GLU A 342 5.47 -11.97 -14.55
N LEU A 343 5.01 -11.94 -13.29
CA LEU A 343 5.87 -11.74 -12.12
C LEU A 343 6.89 -12.88 -11.98
N ARG A 344 6.49 -14.14 -12.20
CA ARG A 344 7.41 -15.29 -12.16
C ARG A 344 8.55 -15.11 -13.14
N ARG A 345 8.26 -14.77 -14.40
CA ARG A 345 9.29 -14.53 -15.43
C ARG A 345 10.22 -13.38 -15.05
N ARG A 346 9.66 -12.32 -14.48
CA ARG A 346 10.45 -11.17 -13.99
C ARG A 346 11.39 -11.59 -12.86
N TYR A 347 10.91 -12.36 -11.90
CA TYR A 347 11.73 -12.90 -10.81
C TYR A 347 12.79 -13.89 -11.30
N GLU A 348 12.48 -14.77 -12.25
CA GLU A 348 13.46 -15.67 -12.86
C GLU A 348 14.59 -14.90 -13.54
N ALA A 349 14.24 -13.93 -14.37
CA ALA A 349 15.24 -13.09 -15.04
C ALA A 349 16.16 -12.35 -14.05
N ARG A 350 15.63 -11.97 -12.87
CA ARG A 350 16.39 -11.27 -11.82
C ARG A 350 17.25 -12.21 -10.97
N LEU A 351 16.79 -13.43 -10.70
CA LEU A 351 17.46 -14.36 -9.80
C LEU A 351 18.54 -15.23 -10.47
N GLY A 352 18.59 -15.28 -11.80
CA GLY A 352 19.59 -16.04 -12.56
C GLY A 352 19.27 -17.52 -12.63
#